data_AF-G3PTL7-F1
#
_entry.id   AF-G3PTL7-F1
#
_cell.length_a   1.000
_cell.length_b   1.000
_cell.length_c   1.000
_cell.angle_alpha   90.00
_cell.angle_beta   90.00
_cell.angle_gamma   90.00
#
_symmetry.space_group_name_H-M   'P 1'
#
loop_
_entity.id
_entity.type
_entity.pdbx_description
1 polymer ?
#
loop_
_entity_poly.entity_id
_entity_poly.type
_entity_poly.pdbx_seq_one_letter_code
_entity_poly.pdbx_strand_id
1 'polypeptide(L)'
;MEEKWEEVHKYLSEGLYPSGYGKSQKLNLRRYSEKFTLKNGELFIGERRAIKLKADAKKIFVEFHDSPMGGHSGIIKTRHAISSRFYWKGMSIDIDAWVLECDMCQRLGTPLASSEPLQCIKLSTITVPSENKCDAVLREQQKAMEIANLKAAGNIENSQERQTE
;
A
#
# COMPACT_ATOMS: atom_id res chain seq x y z
N MET A 1 19.34 -5.94 29.72
CA MET A 1 18.41 -7.08 29.53
C MET A 1 18.66 -7.63 28.14
N GLU A 2 19.62 -8.55 28.09
CA GLU A 2 20.22 -9.12 26.88
C GLU A 2 19.23 -9.98 26.12
N GLU A 3 19.41 -10.06 24.82
CA GLU A 3 18.44 -10.54 23.85
C GLU A 3 18.29 -12.06 23.90
N LYS A 4 17.36 -12.55 24.72
CA LYS A 4 17.08 -13.98 24.94
C LYS A 4 16.25 -14.62 23.81
N TRP A 5 16.46 -14.20 22.56
CA TRP A 5 15.78 -14.77 21.38
C TRP A 5 16.09 -16.25 21.20
N GLU A 6 17.33 -16.63 21.50
CA GLU A 6 17.80 -18.01 21.43
C GLU A 6 17.10 -18.89 22.46
N GLU A 7 16.89 -18.38 23.68
CA GLU A 7 16.20 -19.13 24.73
C GLU A 7 14.73 -19.36 24.39
N VAL A 8 14.06 -18.34 23.83
CA VAL A 8 12.67 -18.47 23.34
C VAL A 8 12.60 -19.44 22.18
N HIS A 9 13.53 -19.34 21.22
CA HIS A 9 13.59 -20.24 20.07
C HIS A 9 13.81 -21.68 20.51
N LYS A 10 14.79 -21.93 21.38
CA LYS A 10 15.08 -23.26 21.94
C LYS A 10 13.89 -23.82 22.70
N TYR A 11 13.26 -23.01 23.55
CA TYR A 11 12.09 -23.44 24.31
C TYR A 11 10.91 -23.82 23.41
N LEU A 12 10.62 -23.01 22.38
CA LEU A 12 9.51 -23.27 21.46
C LEU A 12 9.80 -24.39 20.46
N SER A 13 11.06 -24.64 20.11
CA SER A 13 11.45 -25.69 19.16
C SER A 13 11.66 -27.05 19.82
N GLU A 14 12.36 -27.10 20.95
CA GLU A 14 12.74 -28.35 21.63
C GLU A 14 11.84 -28.67 22.84
N GLY A 15 11.08 -27.70 23.35
CA GLY A 15 10.34 -27.83 24.61
C GLY A 15 11.24 -27.83 25.86
N LEU A 16 12.53 -27.52 25.70
CA LEU A 16 13.51 -27.59 26.77
C LEU A 16 13.82 -26.21 27.36
N TYR A 17 14.05 -26.20 28.68
CA TYR A 17 14.55 -25.02 29.37
C TYR A 17 16.08 -24.99 29.29
N PRO A 18 16.72 -23.80 29.17
CA PRO A 18 18.17 -23.70 29.28
C PRO A 18 18.68 -24.27 30.62
N SER A 19 19.89 -24.85 30.60
CA SER A 19 20.51 -25.46 31.78
C SER A 19 20.71 -24.41 32.89
N GLY A 20 20.48 -24.82 34.14
CA GLY A 20 20.64 -23.93 35.31
C GLY A 20 19.42 -23.04 35.61
N TYR A 21 18.32 -23.15 34.84
CA TYR A 21 17.11 -22.37 35.10
C TYR A 21 16.38 -22.83 36.38
N GLY A 22 16.24 -21.92 37.34
CA GLY A 22 15.38 -22.10 38.52
C GLY A 22 13.89 -21.94 38.20
N LYS A 23 13.01 -22.25 39.16
CA LYS A 23 11.54 -22.23 38.98
C LYS A 23 11.01 -20.89 38.42
N SER A 24 11.48 -19.76 38.98
CA SER A 24 11.06 -18.42 38.55
C SER A 24 11.52 -18.08 37.12
N GLN A 25 12.76 -18.43 36.75
CA GLN A 25 13.27 -18.21 35.40
C GLN A 25 12.51 -19.02 34.36
N LYS A 26 12.16 -20.29 34.66
CA LYS A 26 11.32 -21.12 33.80
C LYS A 26 9.92 -20.50 33.62
N LEU A 27 9.32 -19.99 34.68
CA LEU A 27 8.02 -19.30 34.61
C LEU A 27 8.09 -18.05 33.73
N ASN A 28 9.12 -17.22 33.91
CA ASN A 28 9.32 -16.01 33.13
C ASN A 28 9.56 -16.31 31.65
N LEU A 29 10.37 -17.33 31.34
CA LEU A 29 10.61 -17.76 29.96
C LEU A 29 9.32 -18.24 29.31
N ARG A 30 8.50 -19.04 30.01
CA ARG A 30 7.21 -19.49 29.48
C ARG A 30 6.28 -18.31 29.17
N ARG A 31 6.06 -17.42 30.14
CA ARG A 31 5.24 -16.21 29.98
C ARG A 31 5.74 -15.29 28.86
N TYR A 32 7.07 -15.17 28.72
CA TYR A 32 7.65 -14.36 27.66
C TYR A 32 7.48 -15.02 26.29
N SER A 33 7.66 -16.35 26.22
CA SER A 33 7.54 -17.14 24.99
C SER A 33 6.11 -17.21 24.46
N GLU A 34 5.08 -17.05 25.30
CA GLU A 34 3.66 -16.98 24.89
C GLU A 34 3.38 -15.87 23.85
N LYS A 35 4.23 -14.84 23.79
CA LYS A 35 4.11 -13.75 22.80
C LYS A 35 4.55 -14.17 21.40
N PHE A 36 5.17 -15.34 21.28
CA PHE A 36 5.85 -15.79 20.08
C PHE A 36 5.22 -17.05 19.51
N THR A 37 5.30 -17.18 18.20
CA THR A 37 4.94 -18.40 17.48
C THR A 37 6.11 -18.84 16.63
N LEU A 38 6.44 -20.13 16.67
CA LEU A 38 7.46 -20.71 15.80
C LEU A 38 6.80 -21.24 14.53
N LYS A 39 7.22 -20.74 13.36
CA LYS A 39 6.75 -21.19 12.03
C LYS A 39 7.96 -21.38 11.14
N ASN A 40 8.11 -22.56 10.53
CA ASN A 40 9.23 -22.88 9.62
C ASN A 40 10.62 -22.55 10.20
N GLY A 41 10.82 -22.75 11.51
CA GLY A 41 12.07 -22.43 12.20
C GLY A 41 12.28 -20.95 12.55
N GLU A 42 11.38 -20.06 12.16
CA GLU A 42 11.44 -18.63 12.45
C GLU A 42 10.43 -18.22 13.53
N LEU A 43 10.78 -17.19 14.31
CA LEU A 43 9.91 -16.63 15.35
C LEU A 43 9.01 -15.53 14.78
N PHE A 44 7.76 -15.49 15.23
CA PHE A 44 6.77 -14.49 14.86
C PHE A 44 6.14 -13.87 16.10
N ILE A 45 5.81 -12.57 16.04
CA ILE A 45 4.90 -11.91 16.99
C ILE A 45 3.62 -11.56 16.26
N GLY A 46 2.54 -12.29 16.56
CA GLY A 46 1.33 -12.27 15.73
C GLY A 46 1.67 -12.76 14.32
N GLU A 47 1.50 -11.89 13.33
CA GLU A 47 1.81 -12.17 11.93
C GLU A 47 3.17 -11.65 11.47
N ARG A 48 3.90 -10.95 12.35
CA ARG A 48 5.14 -10.28 12.00
C ARG A 48 6.35 -11.14 12.32
N ARG A 49 7.25 -11.32 11.37
CA ARG A 49 8.49 -12.09 11.58
C ARG A 49 9.44 -11.32 12.50
N ALA A 50 9.91 -11.98 13.55
CA ALA A 50 10.85 -11.42 14.51
C ALA A 50 12.29 -11.49 13.96
N ILE A 51 12.96 -10.34 13.89
CA ILE A 51 14.33 -10.20 13.43
C ILE A 51 15.27 -10.18 14.63
N LYS A 52 16.25 -11.08 14.62
CA LYS A 52 17.17 -11.31 15.75
C LYS A 52 18.43 -10.44 15.65
N LEU A 53 18.95 -10.27 14.44
CA LEU A 53 20.21 -9.56 14.20
C LEU A 53 19.95 -8.16 13.65
N LYS A 54 20.61 -7.17 14.23
CA LYS A 54 20.55 -5.77 13.75
C LYS A 54 21.01 -5.64 12.30
N ALA A 55 21.97 -6.46 11.87
CA ALA A 55 22.43 -6.51 10.48
C ALA A 55 21.31 -6.89 9.50
N ASP A 56 20.47 -7.86 9.86
CA ASP A 56 19.35 -8.27 9.02
C ASP A 56 18.23 -7.23 9.04
N ALA A 57 17.99 -6.58 10.20
CA ALA A 57 17.09 -5.45 10.29
C ALA A 57 17.53 -4.29 9.38
N LYS A 58 18.84 -4.02 9.28
CA LYS A 58 19.40 -3.01 8.39
C LYS A 58 19.20 -3.38 6.91
N LYS A 59 19.37 -4.65 6.53
CA LYS A 59 19.08 -5.13 5.16
C LYS A 59 17.62 -4.91 4.79
N ILE A 60 16.70 -5.29 5.68
CA ILE A 60 15.26 -5.06 5.50
C ILE A 60 14.99 -3.56 5.36
N PHE A 61 15.61 -2.73 6.18
CA PHE A 61 15.46 -1.28 6.07
C PHE A 61 15.86 -0.76 4.68
N VAL A 62 17.04 -1.16 4.17
CA VAL A 62 17.53 -0.73 2.86
C VAL A 62 16.55 -1.13 1.75
N GLU A 63 16.04 -2.36 1.78
CA GLU A 63 15.05 -2.83 0.79
C GLU A 63 13.76 -2.00 0.78
N PHE A 64 13.30 -1.55 1.95
CA PHE A 64 12.05 -0.80 2.07
C PHE A 64 12.22 0.73 1.97
N HIS A 65 13.45 1.22 1.98
CA HIS A 65 13.75 2.65 1.99
C HIS A 65 14.52 3.11 0.75
N ASP A 66 15.61 2.42 0.42
CA ASP A 66 16.60 2.80 -0.59
C ASP A 66 16.35 2.11 -1.94
N SER A 67 15.49 1.11 -1.98
CA SER A 67 15.09 0.49 -3.25
C SER A 67 14.23 1.45 -4.08
N PRO A 68 14.15 1.25 -5.41
CA PRO A 68 13.22 1.98 -6.27
C PRO A 68 11.75 1.89 -5.80
N MET A 69 11.39 0.80 -5.11
CA MET A 69 10.06 0.64 -4.51
C MET A 69 9.91 1.40 -3.19
N GLY A 70 10.98 1.52 -2.40
CA GLY A 70 11.01 2.27 -1.14
C GLY A 70 11.03 3.79 -1.34
N GLY A 71 11.72 4.26 -2.38
CA GLY A 71 11.66 5.62 -2.90
C GLY A 71 11.97 6.72 -1.88
N HIS A 72 12.77 6.44 -0.85
CA HIS A 72 13.10 7.38 0.22
C HIS A 72 11.88 8.05 0.86
N SER A 73 10.79 7.27 1.03
CA SER A 73 9.45 7.72 1.41
C SER A 73 9.32 8.41 2.79
N GLY A 74 10.41 8.64 3.50
CA GLY A 74 10.45 9.23 4.83
C GLY A 74 10.04 8.27 5.95
N ILE A 75 10.21 8.74 7.19
CA ILE A 75 10.15 7.92 8.41
C ILE A 75 8.80 7.19 8.55
N ILE A 76 7.68 7.90 8.42
CA ILE A 76 6.35 7.33 8.72
C ILE A 76 6.01 6.19 7.76
N LYS A 77 6.23 6.40 6.45
CA LYS A 77 5.92 5.40 5.42
C LYS A 77 6.84 4.19 5.54
N THR A 78 8.15 4.41 5.70
CA THR A 78 9.11 3.31 5.89
C THR A 78 8.80 2.52 7.15
N ARG A 79 8.50 3.18 8.28
CA ARG A 79 8.14 2.49 9.53
C ARG A 79 6.87 1.66 9.37
N HIS A 80 5.83 2.20 8.74
CA HIS A 80 4.58 1.47 8.52
C HIS A 80 4.81 0.23 7.64
N ALA A 81 5.52 0.40 6.52
CA ALA A 81 5.78 -0.69 5.59
C ALA A 81 6.56 -1.84 6.26
N ILE A 82 7.62 -1.53 7.01
CA ILE A 82 8.43 -2.53 7.69
C ILE A 82 7.66 -3.17 8.87
N SER A 83 7.01 -2.36 9.71
CA SER A 83 6.31 -2.86 10.91
C SER A 83 5.07 -3.71 10.60
N SER A 84 4.54 -3.64 9.38
CA SER A 84 3.46 -4.53 8.94
C SER A 84 3.90 -6.00 8.80
N ARG A 85 5.20 -6.25 8.55
CA ARG A 85 5.73 -7.59 8.23
C ARG A 85 6.78 -8.08 9.22
N PHE A 86 7.48 -7.15 9.86
CA PHE A 86 8.64 -7.47 10.69
C PHE A 86 8.53 -6.84 12.07
N TYR A 87 9.27 -7.41 13.01
CA TYR A 87 9.43 -6.88 14.35
C TYR A 87 10.86 -7.08 14.83
N TRP A 88 11.42 -6.07 15.46
CA TRP A 88 12.55 -6.23 16.37
C TRP A 88 12.44 -5.23 17.52
N LYS A 89 13.16 -5.50 18.60
CA LYS A 89 13.16 -4.61 19.76
C LYS A 89 13.80 -3.28 19.36
N GLY A 90 13.13 -2.17 19.65
CA GLY A 90 13.64 -0.84 19.32
C GLY A 90 13.49 -0.45 17.85
N MET A 91 12.73 -1.20 17.04
CA MET A 91 12.64 -0.96 15.60
C MET A 91 12.28 0.46 15.18
N SER A 92 11.40 1.15 15.93
CA SER A 92 11.07 2.53 15.63
C SER A 92 12.29 3.45 15.77
N ILE A 93 13.10 3.26 16.81
CA ILE A 93 14.29 4.08 17.07
C ILE A 93 15.33 3.84 15.96
N ASP A 94 15.57 2.57 15.64
CA ASP A 94 16.52 2.22 14.58
C ASP A 94 16.08 2.77 13.22
N ILE A 95 14.81 2.58 12.84
CA ILE A 95 14.28 3.05 11.55
C ILE A 95 14.40 4.57 11.46
N ASP A 96 14.01 5.30 12.51
CA ASP A 96 14.08 6.76 12.52
C ASP A 96 15.52 7.24 12.34
N ALA A 97 16.44 6.70 13.13
CA ALA A 97 17.85 7.03 13.02
C ALA A 97 18.38 6.75 11.62
N TRP A 98 18.06 5.59 11.04
CA TRP A 98 18.55 5.21 9.71
C TRP A 98 17.99 6.06 8.57
N VAL A 99 16.73 6.53 8.67
CA VAL A 99 16.19 7.49 7.70
C VAL A 99 16.84 8.86 7.88
N LEU A 100 17.05 9.31 9.13
CA LEU A 100 17.69 10.59 9.42
C LEU A 100 19.15 10.61 8.96
N GLU A 101 19.84 9.47 8.99
CA GLU A 101 21.20 9.26 8.47
C GLU A 101 21.24 9.08 6.94
N CYS A 102 20.10 9.02 6.26
CA CYS A 102 20.09 8.79 4.81
C CYS A 102 20.52 10.04 4.05
N ASP A 103 21.69 9.97 3.43
CA ASP A 103 22.27 10.95 2.51
C ASP A 103 21.28 11.53 1.48
N MET A 104 20.48 10.66 0.83
CA MET A 104 19.53 11.11 -0.19
C MET A 104 18.37 11.89 0.42
N CYS A 105 17.84 11.42 1.55
CA CYS A 105 16.81 12.15 2.29
C CYS A 105 17.33 13.48 2.84
N GLN A 106 18.57 13.53 3.31
CA GLN A 106 19.19 14.76 3.82
C GLN A 106 19.39 15.80 2.70
N ARG A 107 19.86 15.37 1.52
CA ARG A 107 20.10 16.27 0.38
C ARG A 107 18.80 16.80 -0.23
N LEU A 108 17.77 15.96 -0.33
CA LEU A 108 16.50 16.35 -0.93
C LEU A 108 15.59 17.12 0.04
N GLY A 109 15.78 16.93 1.35
CA GLY A 109 15.06 17.63 2.41
C GLY A 109 13.54 17.45 2.36
N THR A 110 12.82 17.94 3.37
CA THR A 110 11.40 18.24 3.17
C THR A 110 11.27 19.11 1.93
N PRO A 111 10.29 18.85 1.03
CA PRO A 111 10.00 19.79 -0.04
C PRO A 111 9.97 21.16 0.58
N LEU A 112 10.72 22.12 0.04
CA LEU A 112 10.58 23.51 0.42
C LEU A 112 9.07 23.73 0.47
N ALA A 113 8.55 24.15 1.63
CA ALA A 113 7.20 24.68 1.68
C ALA A 113 7.24 25.85 0.72
N SER A 114 6.94 25.61 -0.55
CA SER A 114 6.90 26.65 -1.54
C SER A 114 5.76 27.53 -1.05
N SER A 115 6.14 28.67 -0.48
CA SER A 115 5.18 29.69 -0.06
C SER A 115 4.39 30.22 -1.26
N GLU A 116 4.78 29.83 -2.48
CA GLU A 116 3.99 30.03 -3.68
C GLU A 116 3.15 28.79 -4.03
N PRO A 117 1.83 28.99 -4.23
CA PRO A 117 0.98 28.00 -4.89
C PRO A 117 1.60 27.62 -6.23
N LEU A 118 1.60 26.32 -6.54
CA LEU A 118 1.99 25.83 -7.86
C LEU A 118 1.16 26.57 -8.92
N GLN A 119 1.79 27.48 -9.66
CA GLN A 119 1.13 28.16 -10.77
C GLN A 119 0.95 27.15 -11.90
N CYS A 120 -0.23 27.16 -12.53
CA CYS A 120 -0.43 26.32 -13.70
C CYS A 120 0.57 26.75 -14.77
N ILE A 121 1.28 25.77 -15.33
CA ILE A 121 2.02 26.01 -16.57
C ILE A 121 0.95 26.37 -17.60
N LYS A 122 0.99 27.63 -18.07
CA LYS A 122 0.16 28.07 -19.19
C LYS A 122 0.62 27.30 -20.42
N LEU A 123 -0.02 26.17 -20.68
CA LEU A 123 0.05 25.55 -22.00
C LEU A 123 -0.54 26.58 -22.96
N SER A 124 0.29 27.11 -23.87
CA SER A 124 -0.21 27.79 -25.04
C SER A 124 -1.20 26.85 -25.71
N THR A 125 -2.45 27.28 -25.84
CA THR A 125 -3.53 26.51 -26.46
C THR A 125 -3.00 25.83 -27.71
N ILE A 126 -2.84 24.51 -27.65
CA ILE A 126 -2.72 23.71 -28.86
C ILE A 126 -4.08 23.88 -29.52
N THR A 127 -4.14 24.68 -30.57
CA THR A 127 -5.29 24.76 -31.45
C THR A 127 -5.45 23.38 -32.09
N VAL A 128 -6.20 22.50 -31.43
CA VAL A 128 -6.67 21.28 -32.05
C VAL A 128 -7.65 21.69 -33.15
N PRO A 129 -7.41 21.30 -34.42
CA PRO A 129 -8.42 21.46 -35.46
C PRO A 129 -9.67 20.70 -35.01
N SER A 130 -10.79 21.41 -34.88
CA SER A 130 -12.05 20.85 -34.45
C SER A 130 -12.64 19.95 -35.53
N GLU A 131 -12.30 18.67 -35.52
CA GLU A 131 -13.12 17.62 -36.14
C GLU A 131 -13.19 16.41 -35.20
N ASN A 132 -13.99 16.57 -34.14
CA ASN A 132 -14.36 15.47 -33.27
C ASN A 132 -15.28 14.50 -34.04
N LYS A 133 -14.75 13.35 -34.43
CA LYS A 133 -15.48 12.25 -35.10
C LYS A 133 -16.63 11.65 -34.29
N CYS A 134 -16.84 12.07 -33.04
CA CYS A 134 -17.91 11.58 -32.16
C CYS A 134 -19.27 12.28 -32.36
N ASP A 135 -19.31 13.49 -32.90
CA ASP A 135 -20.58 14.24 -33.05
C ASP A 135 -21.41 13.80 -34.26
N ALA A 136 -20.77 13.21 -35.27
CA ALA A 136 -21.47 12.68 -36.45
C ALA A 136 -22.35 11.46 -36.10
N VAL A 137 -21.86 10.58 -35.22
CA VAL A 137 -22.57 9.35 -34.83
C VAL A 137 -23.83 9.66 -34.01
N LEU A 138 -23.78 10.69 -33.15
CA LEU A 138 -24.97 11.11 -32.38
C LEU A 138 -26.06 11.70 -33.28
N ARG A 139 -25.70 12.50 -34.29
CA ARG A 139 -26.67 13.09 -35.22
C ARG A 139 -27.34 12.05 -36.12
N GLU A 140 -26.61 11.01 -36.52
CA GLU A 140 -27.16 9.89 -37.28
C GLU A 140 -28.19 9.10 -36.45
N GLN A 141 -27.88 8.83 -35.17
CA GLN A 141 -28.79 8.12 -34.27
C GLN A 141 -30.04 8.94 -33.93
N GLN A 142 -29.93 10.26 -33.78
CA GLN A 142 -31.07 11.12 -33.51
C GLN A 142 -32.04 11.21 -34.70
N LYS A 143 -31.51 11.28 -35.94
CA LYS A 143 -32.34 11.24 -37.17
C LYS A 143 -33.06 9.91 -37.35
N ALA A 144 -32.42 8.79 -37.01
CA ALA A 144 -33.05 7.48 -37.09
C ALA A 144 -34.26 7.34 -36.14
N MET A 145 -34.18 7.95 -34.94
CA MET A 145 -35.26 7.93 -33.96
C MET A 145 -36.44 8.85 -34.36
N GLU A 146 -36.16 9.99 -35.00
CA GLU A 146 -37.19 10.91 -35.50
C GLU A 146 -37.98 10.32 -36.68
N ILE A 147 -37.30 9.62 -37.62
CA ILE A 147 -37.95 8.91 -38.73
C ILE A 147 -38.84 7.76 -38.21
N ALA A 148 -38.41 7.04 -37.17
CA ALA A 148 -39.21 5.98 -36.56
C ALA A 148 -40.51 6.52 -35.94
N ASN A 149 -40.44 7.68 -35.27
CA ASN A 149 -41.61 8.33 -34.66
C ASN A 149 -42.60 8.87 -35.71
N LEU A 150 -42.11 9.42 -36.83
CA LEU A 150 -42.98 9.88 -37.92
C LEU A 150 -43.68 8.70 -38.65
N LYS A 151 -43.03 7.54 -38.78
CA LYS A 151 -43.66 6.33 -39.33
C LYS A 151 -44.70 5.73 -38.39
N ALA A 152 -44.49 5.82 -37.08
CA ALA A 152 -45.48 5.39 -36.09
C ALA A 152 -46.73 6.29 -36.09
N ALA A 153 -46.55 7.60 -36.27
CA ALA A 153 -47.67 8.55 -36.38
C ALA A 153 -48.47 8.37 -37.68
N GLY A 154 -47.80 8.16 -38.82
CA GLY A 154 -48.45 7.96 -40.13
C GLY A 154 -49.21 6.63 -40.29
N ASN A 155 -49.06 5.69 -39.36
CA ASN A 155 -49.79 4.41 -39.38
C ASN A 155 -51.07 4.42 -38.54
N ILE A 156 -51.40 5.55 -37.89
CA ILE A 156 -52.62 5.73 -37.09
C ILE A 156 -53.74 6.36 -37.95
N GLU A 157 -53.41 7.18 -38.95
CA GLU A 157 -54.41 7.82 -39.82
C GLU A 157 -54.95 6.89 -40.93
N ASN A 158 -54.27 5.79 -41.27
CA ASN A 158 -54.72 4.85 -42.31
C ASN A 158 -55.56 3.67 -41.77
N SER A 159 -55.98 3.75 -40.51
CA SER A 159 -56.84 2.74 -39.84
C SER A 159 -58.27 3.23 -39.57
N GLN A 160 -58.65 4.46 -39.95
CA GLN A 160 -60.00 5.01 -39.70
C GLN A 160 -60.91 5.11 -40.93
N GLU A 161 -60.48 4.71 -42.14
CA GLU A 161 -61.35 4.63 -43.34
C GLU A 161 -61.81 3.21 -43.72
N ARG A 162 -61.88 2.27 -42.77
CA ARG A 162 -62.37 0.89 -43.03
C ARG A 162 -63.53 0.41 -42.16
N GLN A 163 -64.31 1.33 -41.59
CA GLN A 163 -65.56 1.02 -40.89
C GLN A 163 -66.64 2.08 -41.18
N THR A 164 -67.13 2.09 -42.42
CA THR A 164 -68.50 2.52 -42.76
C THR A 164 -68.99 1.70 -43.96
N GLU A 165 -69.42 0.48 -43.69
CA GLU A 165 -70.52 -0.22 -44.38
C GLU A 165 -71.38 -0.88 -43.31
#